data_AF-A0A2N2M877-F1
#
_entry.id   AF-A0A2N2M877-F1
#
_cell.length_a   1.000
_cell.length_b   1.000
_cell.length_c   1.000
_cell.angle_alpha   90.00
_cell.angle_beta   90.00
_cell.angle_gamma   90.00
#
_symmetry.space_group_name_H-M   'P 1'
#
loop_
_entity.id
_entity.type
_entity.pdbx_description
1 polymer ?
#
loop_
_entity_poly.entity_id
_entity_poly.type
_entity_poly.pdbx_seq_one_letter_code
_entity_poly.pdbx_strand_id
1 'polypeptide(L)'
;AMTSEDWRAGALISDPTNAGLADAFTRGGEYLCGRCTPKYGPILFYPVTYGTGSANDAAGWTAQAQTMWAETFANSVFIDSAADFPEVLAVFTEKVLYTSNAASPNLTSYAAVLGGDVTSTLQAALPELLAGVGGKTYNARVGLQIINKPEIVSEAKQARFNEAAQALADNLIIPLSVP
;
A
#
# COMPACT_ATOMS: atom_id res chain seq x y z
N ALA A 1 7.16 2.42 -3.57
CA ALA A 1 8.61 2.68 -3.63
C ALA A 1 9.36 1.68 -4.53
N MET A 2 9.22 0.37 -4.32
CA MET A 2 9.94 -0.64 -5.14
C MET A 2 9.56 -0.66 -6.62
N THR A 3 8.39 -0.15 -6.97
CA THR A 3 7.87 -0.06 -8.34
C THR A 3 7.86 1.37 -8.89
N SER A 4 8.23 2.36 -8.08
CA SER A 4 8.33 3.75 -8.52
C SER A 4 9.68 4.02 -9.17
N GLU A 5 9.69 4.83 -10.21
CA GLU A 5 10.91 5.43 -10.73
C GLU A 5 11.31 6.61 -9.85
N ASP A 6 12.61 6.75 -9.60
CA ASP A 6 13.20 7.83 -8.78
C ASP A 6 12.55 7.95 -7.39
N TRP A 7 12.11 6.82 -6.83
CA TRP A 7 11.48 6.70 -5.50
C TRP A 7 10.13 7.41 -5.33
N ARG A 8 9.52 7.90 -6.42
CA ARG A 8 8.29 8.72 -6.41
C ARG A 8 7.02 7.94 -6.08
N ALA A 9 6.95 7.48 -4.84
CA ALA A 9 5.81 6.76 -4.31
C ALA A 9 4.87 7.71 -3.55
N GLY A 10 3.58 7.68 -3.88
CA GLY A 10 2.55 8.46 -3.21
C GLY A 10 1.45 7.57 -2.64
N ALA A 11 0.65 8.10 -1.73
CA ALA A 11 -0.58 7.46 -1.29
C ALA A 11 -1.69 8.48 -1.04
N LEU A 12 -2.89 8.13 -1.49
CA LEU A 12 -4.15 8.75 -1.06
C LEU A 12 -4.72 7.88 0.06
N ILE A 13 -4.65 8.38 1.29
CA ILE A 13 -5.04 7.63 2.50
C ILE A 13 -6.08 8.43 3.25
N SER A 14 -7.24 7.81 3.49
CA SER A 14 -8.17 8.33 4.48
C SER A 14 -7.66 7.88 5.85
N ASP A 15 -6.96 8.77 6.56
CA ASP A 15 -6.51 8.45 7.91
C ASP A 15 -7.61 8.88 8.89
N PRO A 16 -8.42 7.96 9.45
CA PRO A 16 -9.08 8.28 10.71
C PRO A 16 -7.94 8.51 11.70
N THR A 17 -7.99 9.60 12.47
CA THR A 17 -6.89 10.23 13.23
C THR A 17 -5.96 9.32 14.08
N ASN A 18 -6.23 8.01 14.19
CA ASN A 18 -5.46 7.02 14.95
C ASN A 18 -5.16 5.69 14.20
N ALA A 19 -5.34 5.55 12.88
CA ALA A 19 -5.05 4.26 12.19
C ALA A 19 -3.57 4.06 11.85
N GLY A 20 -2.77 5.14 11.78
CA GLY A 20 -1.31 5.07 11.56
C GLY A 20 -0.92 4.52 10.19
N LEU A 21 -1.86 4.42 9.25
CA LEU A 21 -1.60 3.85 7.93
C LEU A 21 -0.69 4.75 7.09
N ALA A 22 -0.85 6.07 7.20
CA ALA A 22 0.04 7.04 6.56
C ALA A 22 1.48 6.94 7.08
N ASP A 23 1.65 6.76 8.39
CA ASP A 23 2.96 6.53 9.02
C ASP A 23 3.56 5.21 8.57
N ALA A 24 2.78 4.12 8.61
CA ALA A 24 3.21 2.80 8.16
C ALA A 24 3.63 2.81 6.68
N PHE A 25 2.91 3.54 5.82
CA PHE A 25 3.26 3.70 4.42
C PHE A 25 4.60 4.42 4.25
N THR A 26 4.77 5.56 4.95
CA THR A 26 6.01 6.35 4.91
C THR A 26 7.20 5.53 5.40
N ARG A 27 7.10 4.91 6.58
CA ARG A 27 8.17 4.07 7.15
C ARG A 27 8.47 2.83 6.32
N GLY A 28 7.45 2.22 5.72
CA GLY A 28 7.62 1.09 4.79
C GLY A 28 8.51 1.46 3.61
N GLY A 29 8.40 2.71 3.11
CA GLY A 29 9.33 3.25 2.14
C GLY A 29 10.75 3.40 2.69
N GLU A 30 10.88 3.98 3.88
CA GLU A 30 12.19 4.18 4.54
C GLU A 30 12.94 2.87 4.78
N TYR A 31 12.25 1.76 5.09
CA TYR A 31 12.88 0.44 5.20
C TYR A 31 13.53 -0.04 3.89
N LEU A 32 13.02 0.40 2.74
CA LEU A 32 13.54 0.00 1.44
C LEU A 32 14.74 0.85 1.00
N CYS A 33 14.72 2.15 1.25
CA CYS A 33 15.60 3.13 0.59
C CYS A 33 16.22 4.15 1.56
N GLY A 34 15.94 4.08 2.86
CA GLY A 34 16.29 5.09 3.85
C GLY A 34 15.54 6.41 3.60
N ARG A 35 16.17 7.36 2.90
CA ARG A 35 15.61 8.71 2.69
C ARG A 35 14.85 8.88 1.37
N CYS A 36 14.82 7.87 0.49
CA CYS A 36 14.06 7.86 -0.78
C CYS A 36 14.08 9.23 -1.52
N THR A 37 15.27 9.78 -1.72
CA THR A 37 15.43 11.11 -2.33
C THR A 37 15.60 10.97 -3.85
N PRO A 38 14.78 11.65 -4.67
CA PRO A 38 14.88 11.57 -6.11
C PRO A 38 16.15 12.29 -6.60
N LYS A 39 16.66 11.86 -7.75
CA LYS A 39 17.75 12.53 -8.47
C LYS A 39 17.25 13.78 -9.19
N TYR A 40 16.02 13.75 -9.70
CA TYR A 40 15.43 14.86 -10.46
C TYR A 40 14.39 15.60 -9.62
N GLY A 41 14.28 16.92 -9.83
CA GLY A 41 13.31 17.73 -9.09
C GLY A 41 11.85 17.31 -9.36
N PRO A 42 10.92 17.59 -8.44
CA PRO A 42 11.11 18.20 -7.12
C PRO A 42 11.83 17.28 -6.12
N ILE A 43 12.80 17.84 -5.38
CA ILE A 43 13.59 17.10 -4.37
C ILE A 43 12.81 17.05 -3.06
N LEU A 44 11.95 16.04 -2.95
CA LEU A 44 11.14 15.74 -1.78
C LEU A 44 11.59 14.41 -1.16
N PHE A 45 11.20 14.18 0.09
CA PHE A 45 11.33 12.87 0.71
C PHE A 45 10.08 12.04 0.39
N TYR A 46 10.30 10.89 -0.24
CA TYR A 46 9.25 9.91 -0.52
C TYR A 46 9.32 8.76 0.50
N PRO A 47 8.22 8.01 0.72
CA PRO A 47 6.89 8.21 0.13
C PRO A 47 6.19 9.46 0.68
N VAL A 48 5.27 10.00 -0.11
CA VAL A 48 4.38 11.09 0.31
C VAL A 48 2.97 10.56 0.54
N THR A 49 2.25 11.13 1.50
CA THR A 49 0.85 10.78 1.78
C THR A 49 -0.01 12.03 1.71
N TYR A 50 -1.18 11.89 1.09
CA TYR A 50 -2.21 12.91 1.01
C TYR A 50 -3.52 12.30 1.51
N GLY A 51 -4.29 13.08 2.25
CA GLY A 51 -5.60 12.67 2.74
C GLY A 51 -6.57 13.83 2.62
N THR A 52 -7.86 13.53 2.51
CA THR A 52 -8.90 14.54 2.71
C THR A 52 -9.34 14.43 4.16
N GLY A 53 -9.27 15.53 4.91
CA GLY A 53 -9.73 15.54 6.29
C GLY A 53 -11.25 15.29 6.37
N SER A 54 -12.04 16.27 5.93
CA SER A 54 -13.50 16.26 6.10
C SER A 54 -14.31 15.99 4.82
N ALA A 55 -13.69 16.06 3.63
CA ALA A 55 -14.37 15.94 2.34
C ALA A 55 -14.09 14.58 1.68
N ASN A 56 -14.73 13.52 2.18
CA ASN A 56 -14.61 12.16 1.64
C ASN A 56 -15.57 11.93 0.46
N ASP A 57 -15.53 12.81 -0.54
CA ASP A 57 -16.27 12.67 -1.79
C ASP A 57 -15.33 12.66 -3.01
N ALA A 58 -15.87 12.29 -4.18
CA ALA A 58 -15.07 12.16 -5.40
C ALA A 58 -14.37 13.48 -5.78
N ALA A 59 -15.01 14.63 -5.55
CA ALA A 59 -14.45 15.93 -5.87
C ALA A 59 -13.25 16.26 -4.96
N GLY A 60 -13.39 16.05 -3.65
CA GLY A 60 -12.32 16.25 -2.67
C GLY A 60 -11.11 15.37 -2.94
N TRP A 61 -11.34 14.07 -3.21
CA TRP A 61 -10.25 13.15 -3.55
C TRP A 61 -9.60 13.47 -4.90
N THR A 62 -10.37 13.90 -5.90
CA THR A 62 -9.81 14.30 -7.21
C THR A 62 -8.92 15.52 -7.07
N ALA A 63 -9.33 16.51 -6.26
CA ALA A 63 -8.49 17.67 -5.96
C ALA A 63 -7.21 17.28 -5.24
N GLN A 64 -7.27 16.40 -4.24
CA GLN A 64 -6.07 15.90 -3.55
C GLN A 64 -5.14 15.11 -4.50
N ALA A 65 -5.70 14.27 -5.36
CA ALA A 65 -4.95 13.53 -6.37
C ALA A 65 -4.21 14.48 -7.34
N GLN A 66 -4.87 15.53 -7.80
CA GLN A 66 -4.28 16.54 -8.67
C GLN A 66 -3.16 17.32 -7.97
N THR A 67 -3.37 17.73 -6.71
CA THR A 67 -2.34 18.39 -5.91
C THR A 67 -1.12 17.48 -5.72
N MET A 68 -1.31 16.24 -5.28
CA MET A 68 -0.23 15.28 -5.11
C MET A 68 0.54 15.07 -6.43
N TRP A 69 -0.17 14.92 -7.55
CA TRP A 69 0.46 14.78 -8.85
C TRP A 69 1.30 16.01 -9.21
N ALA A 70 0.74 17.21 -9.08
CA ALA A 70 1.41 18.46 -9.45
C ALA A 70 2.65 18.76 -8.59
N GLU A 71 2.61 18.43 -7.30
CA GLU A 71 3.68 18.74 -6.35
C GLU A 71 4.78 17.68 -6.33
N THR A 72 4.46 16.41 -6.65
CA THR A 72 5.35 15.28 -6.37
C THR A 72 5.65 14.42 -7.61
N PHE A 73 4.80 14.48 -8.64
CA PHE A 73 4.91 13.58 -9.80
C PHE A 73 4.99 12.10 -9.40
N ALA A 74 4.24 11.69 -8.37
CA ALA A 74 4.18 10.30 -7.91
C ALA A 74 3.78 9.37 -9.06
N ASN A 75 4.57 8.30 -9.27
CA ASN A 75 4.38 7.34 -10.36
C ASN A 75 4.01 5.93 -9.90
N SER A 76 4.10 5.68 -8.59
CA SER A 76 3.53 4.52 -7.91
C SER A 76 2.62 5.06 -6.82
N VAL A 77 1.31 4.84 -6.92
CA VAL A 77 0.32 5.44 -6.02
C VAL A 77 -0.50 4.37 -5.34
N PHE A 78 -0.59 4.42 -4.01
CA PHE A 78 -1.57 3.65 -3.25
C PHE A 78 -2.87 4.46 -3.12
N ILE A 79 -4.00 3.82 -3.39
CA ILE A 79 -5.33 4.42 -3.33
C ILE A 79 -6.13 3.65 -2.28
N ASP A 80 -6.46 4.32 -1.19
CA ASP A 80 -7.40 3.82 -0.20
C ASP A 80 -8.80 3.66 -0.80
N SER A 81 -9.57 2.73 -0.24
CA SER A 81 -10.96 2.47 -0.57
C SER A 81 -11.84 3.73 -0.58
N ALA A 82 -11.58 4.68 0.33
CA ALA A 82 -12.29 5.96 0.38
C ALA A 82 -12.02 6.86 -0.84
N ALA A 83 -10.90 6.66 -1.56
CA ALA A 83 -10.47 7.43 -2.71
C ALA A 83 -10.68 6.68 -4.05
N ASP A 84 -11.31 5.51 -4.03
CA ASP A 84 -11.49 4.59 -5.17
C ASP A 84 -12.62 5.05 -6.11
N PHE A 85 -12.48 6.25 -6.65
CA PHE A 85 -13.38 6.85 -7.63
C PHE A 85 -12.74 6.86 -9.03
N PRO A 86 -13.48 6.54 -10.11
CA PRO A 86 -12.93 6.58 -11.47
C PRO A 86 -12.23 7.90 -11.83
N GLU A 87 -12.75 9.02 -11.37
CA GLU A 87 -12.21 10.36 -11.61
C GLU A 87 -10.85 10.58 -10.92
N VAL A 88 -10.67 9.97 -9.74
CA VAL A 88 -9.39 9.98 -9.01
C VAL A 88 -8.36 9.13 -9.75
N LEU A 89 -8.76 7.93 -10.20
CA LEU A 89 -7.87 7.04 -10.94
C LEU A 89 -7.47 7.62 -12.30
N ALA A 90 -8.35 8.42 -12.92
CA ALA A 90 -8.07 9.11 -14.17
C ALA A 90 -6.95 10.16 -14.05
N VAL A 91 -6.64 10.66 -12.86
CA VAL A 91 -5.46 11.53 -12.64
C VAL A 91 -4.15 10.77 -12.88
N PHE A 92 -4.16 9.45 -12.72
CA PHE A 92 -2.97 8.60 -12.72
C PHE A 92 -2.95 7.54 -13.83
N THR A 93 -3.61 7.80 -14.98
CA THR A 93 -3.84 6.80 -16.05
C THR A 93 -2.58 6.02 -16.49
N GLU A 94 -1.41 6.65 -16.50
CA GLU A 94 -0.15 6.02 -16.92
C GLU A 94 0.72 5.54 -15.75
N LYS A 95 0.23 5.63 -14.52
CA LYS A 95 0.98 5.31 -13.31
C LYS A 95 0.62 3.94 -12.78
N VAL A 96 1.40 3.48 -11.81
CA VAL A 96 1.19 2.19 -11.18
C VAL A 96 0.32 2.38 -9.95
N LEU A 97 -0.89 1.82 -9.98
CA LEU A 97 -1.85 1.96 -8.91
C LEU A 97 -1.92 0.71 -8.04
N TYR A 98 -2.06 0.91 -6.74
CA TYR A 98 -2.26 -0.13 -5.74
C TYR A 98 -3.47 0.21 -4.88
N THR A 99 -4.17 -0.79 -4.36
CA THR A 99 -5.25 -0.59 -3.39
C THR A 99 -5.27 -1.71 -2.36
N SER A 100 -5.92 -1.51 -1.23
CA SER A 100 -6.30 -2.59 -0.31
C SER A 100 -7.73 -3.10 -0.52
N ASN A 101 -8.48 -2.50 -1.46
CA ASN A 101 -9.87 -2.83 -1.72
C ASN A 101 -10.01 -3.94 -2.78
N ALA A 102 -10.02 -5.20 -2.34
CA ALA A 102 -10.24 -6.35 -3.23
C ALA A 102 -11.64 -6.39 -3.88
N ALA A 103 -12.60 -5.62 -3.36
CA ALA A 103 -13.97 -5.55 -3.89
C ALA A 103 -14.20 -4.32 -4.78
N SER A 104 -13.14 -3.60 -5.16
CA SER A 104 -13.23 -2.41 -6.01
C SER A 104 -13.95 -2.70 -7.33
N PRO A 105 -14.90 -1.85 -7.77
CA PRO A 105 -15.43 -1.94 -9.13
C PRO A 105 -14.38 -1.55 -10.19
N ASN A 106 -13.27 -0.92 -9.78
CA ASN A 106 -12.20 -0.41 -10.64
C ASN A 106 -10.95 -1.30 -10.63
N LEU A 107 -11.05 -2.58 -10.25
CA LEU A 107 -9.91 -3.50 -10.13
C LEU A 107 -8.96 -3.50 -11.34
N THR A 108 -9.48 -3.31 -12.54
CA THR A 108 -8.70 -3.27 -13.79
C THR A 108 -7.75 -2.08 -13.90
N SER A 109 -7.87 -1.06 -13.05
CA SER A 109 -6.96 0.08 -12.99
C SER A 109 -5.73 -0.18 -12.10
N TYR A 110 -5.81 -1.16 -11.21
CA TYR A 110 -4.78 -1.45 -10.21
C TYR A 110 -3.82 -2.55 -10.68
N ALA A 111 -2.52 -2.34 -10.45
CA ALA A 111 -1.49 -3.34 -10.72
C ALA A 111 -1.57 -4.52 -9.75
N ALA A 112 -1.83 -4.23 -8.47
CA ALA A 112 -1.99 -5.22 -7.43
C ALA A 112 -2.85 -4.71 -6.27
N VAL A 113 -3.44 -5.66 -5.55
CA VAL A 113 -4.24 -5.44 -4.35
C VAL A 113 -3.48 -5.98 -3.13
N LEU A 114 -3.36 -5.16 -2.08
CA LEU A 114 -2.83 -5.56 -0.79
C LEU A 114 -3.97 -6.13 0.07
N GLY A 115 -3.76 -7.26 0.71
CA GLY A 115 -4.78 -7.89 1.55
C GLY A 115 -4.17 -8.84 2.56
N GLY A 116 -4.98 -9.39 3.46
CA GLY A 116 -4.51 -10.46 4.34
C GLY A 116 -4.39 -11.78 3.57
N ASP A 117 -3.28 -12.51 3.73
CA ASP A 117 -3.15 -13.90 3.31
C ASP A 117 -3.87 -14.82 4.32
N VAL A 118 -5.19 -14.82 4.23
CA VAL A 118 -6.06 -15.63 5.10
C VAL A 118 -5.87 -17.11 4.82
N THR A 119 -5.50 -17.49 3.58
CA THR A 119 -5.37 -18.90 3.18
C THR A 119 -4.23 -19.59 3.90
N SER A 120 -3.02 -19.01 3.87
CA SER A 120 -1.87 -19.60 4.58
C SER A 120 -2.09 -19.60 6.09
N THR A 121 -2.70 -18.53 6.61
CA THR A 121 -3.04 -18.40 8.04
C THR A 121 -4.02 -19.51 8.47
N LEU A 122 -5.05 -19.78 7.67
CA LEU A 122 -6.00 -20.87 7.94
C LEU A 122 -5.36 -22.25 7.81
N GLN A 123 -4.47 -22.46 6.84
CA GLN A 123 -3.74 -23.73 6.71
C GLN A 123 -2.87 -24.03 7.93
N ALA A 124 -2.26 -23.01 8.54
CA ALA A 124 -1.50 -23.16 9.77
C ALA A 124 -2.39 -23.38 11.01
N ALA A 125 -3.56 -22.73 11.06
CA ALA A 125 -4.49 -22.83 12.19
C ALA A 125 -5.35 -24.11 12.18
N LEU A 126 -5.65 -24.66 10.99
CA LEU A 126 -6.58 -25.79 10.83
C LEU A 126 -6.15 -27.05 11.59
N PRO A 127 -4.87 -27.49 11.58
CA PRO A 127 -4.43 -28.65 12.35
C PRO A 127 -4.65 -28.49 13.85
N GLU A 128 -4.41 -27.29 14.39
CA GLU A 128 -4.61 -27.01 15.82
C GLU A 128 -6.09 -26.98 16.20
N LEU A 129 -6.93 -26.41 15.33
CA LEU A 129 -8.38 -26.42 15.51
C LEU A 129 -8.93 -27.85 15.50
N LEU A 130 -8.45 -28.69 14.58
CA LEU A 130 -8.78 -30.13 14.52
C LEU A 130 -8.29 -30.89 15.75
N ALA A 131 -7.20 -30.44 16.38
CA ALA A 131 -6.69 -30.97 17.65
C ALA A 131 -7.45 -30.46 18.90
N GLY A 132 -8.51 -29.67 18.72
CA GLY A 132 -9.32 -29.14 19.81
C GLY A 132 -8.71 -27.93 20.52
N VAL A 133 -7.67 -27.32 19.96
CA VAL A 133 -7.02 -26.11 20.50
C VAL A 133 -7.78 -24.88 20.01
N GLY A 134 -8.81 -24.49 20.78
CA GLY A 134 -9.58 -23.26 20.55
C GLY A 134 -8.99 -22.03 21.25
N GLY A 135 -9.51 -20.85 20.92
CA GLY A 135 -9.20 -19.60 21.64
C GLY A 135 -7.87 -18.93 21.28
N LYS A 136 -7.18 -19.40 20.22
CA LYS A 136 -5.99 -18.72 19.68
C LYS A 136 -6.36 -17.63 18.68
N THR A 137 -5.66 -16.50 18.77
CA THR A 137 -5.70 -15.43 17.78
C THR A 137 -4.58 -15.63 16.78
N TYR A 138 -4.93 -15.65 15.49
CA TYR A 138 -3.97 -15.73 14.40
C TYR A 138 -3.97 -14.41 13.64
N ASN A 139 -2.81 -13.77 13.55
CA ASN A 139 -2.64 -12.58 12.73
C ASN A 139 -2.32 -13.01 11.31
N ALA A 140 -3.16 -12.61 10.36
CA ALA A 140 -2.90 -12.90 8.96
C ALA A 140 -1.72 -12.05 8.47
N ARG A 141 -0.78 -12.70 7.78
CA ARG A 141 0.32 -12.02 7.10
C ARG A 141 -0.24 -11.15 5.97
N VAL A 142 0.38 -10.00 5.71
CA VAL A 142 0.00 -9.19 4.55
C VAL A 142 0.46 -9.88 3.26
N GLY A 143 -0.44 -10.01 2.30
CA GLY A 143 -0.25 -10.57 0.97
C GLY A 143 -0.46 -9.53 -0.12
N LEU A 144 0.01 -9.88 -1.32
CA LEU A 144 -0.12 -9.07 -2.54
C LEU A 144 -0.72 -9.91 -3.65
N GLN A 145 -1.90 -9.53 -4.13
CA GLN A 145 -2.57 -10.15 -5.28
C GLN A 145 -2.33 -9.31 -6.53
N ILE A 146 -1.59 -9.85 -7.50
CA ILE A 146 -1.32 -9.18 -8.78
C ILE A 146 -2.57 -9.30 -9.67
N ILE A 147 -2.98 -8.19 -10.31
CA ILE A 147 -4.22 -8.14 -11.10
C ILE A 147 -3.92 -8.15 -12.61
N ASN A 148 -3.24 -7.13 -13.13
CA ASN A 148 -3.14 -6.89 -14.58
C ASN A 148 -1.73 -6.54 -15.09
N LYS A 149 -0.76 -6.28 -14.20
CA LYS A 149 0.60 -5.82 -14.55
C LYS A 149 1.70 -6.66 -13.86
N PRO A 150 1.77 -7.98 -14.12
CA PRO A 150 2.77 -8.87 -13.51
C PRO A 150 4.21 -8.49 -13.86
N GLU A 151 4.45 -7.82 -14.99
CA GLU A 151 5.75 -7.32 -15.40
C GLU A 151 6.27 -6.19 -14.50
N ILE A 152 5.36 -5.39 -13.90
CA ILE A 152 5.73 -4.30 -12.99
C ILE A 152 6.11 -4.84 -11.62
N VAL A 153 5.38 -5.84 -11.14
CA VAL A 153 5.65 -6.58 -9.91
C VAL A 153 6.32 -7.90 -10.26
N SER A 154 7.58 -7.81 -10.70
CA SER A 154 8.37 -9.00 -11.02
C SER A 154 8.52 -9.95 -9.83
N GLU A 155 8.85 -11.22 -10.10
CA GLU A 155 9.05 -12.24 -9.06
C GLU A 155 10.05 -11.82 -7.97
N ALA A 156 11.14 -11.15 -8.37
CA ALA A 156 12.12 -10.63 -7.42
C ALA A 156 11.52 -9.56 -6.49
N LYS A 157 10.65 -8.69 -7.01
CA LYS A 157 9.95 -7.69 -6.19
C LYS A 157 8.93 -8.36 -5.27
N GLN A 158 8.22 -9.37 -5.76
CA GLN A 158 7.30 -10.15 -4.94
C GLN A 158 8.04 -10.90 -3.82
N ALA A 159 9.23 -11.44 -4.09
CA ALA A 159 10.08 -12.07 -3.07
C ALA A 159 10.50 -11.07 -1.98
N ARG A 160 10.93 -9.86 -2.35
CA ARG A 160 11.25 -8.79 -1.39
C ARG A 160 10.04 -8.34 -0.56
N PHE A 161 8.88 -8.18 -1.19
CA PHE A 161 7.64 -7.94 -0.48
C PHE A 161 7.37 -9.07 0.53
N ASN A 162 7.57 -10.31 0.11
CA ASN A 162 7.34 -11.47 0.96
C ASN A 162 8.28 -11.52 2.17
N GLU A 163 9.57 -11.21 1.99
CA GLU A 163 10.52 -11.09 3.09
C GLU A 163 10.06 -10.05 4.12
N ALA A 164 9.66 -8.86 3.67
CA ALA A 164 9.17 -7.80 4.55
C ALA A 164 7.86 -8.19 5.27
N ALA A 165 6.92 -8.81 4.56
CA ALA A 165 5.66 -9.27 5.14
C ALA A 165 5.88 -10.38 6.20
N GLN A 166 6.89 -11.24 6.00
CA GLN A 166 7.27 -12.24 7.00
C GLN A 166 7.91 -11.59 8.22
N ALA A 167 8.86 -10.66 8.01
CA ALA A 167 9.48 -9.92 9.10
C ALA A 167 8.46 -9.11 9.92
N LEU A 168 7.41 -8.58 9.29
CA LEU A 168 6.29 -7.94 9.98
C LEU A 168 5.48 -8.95 10.82
N ALA A 169 5.16 -10.11 10.25
CA ALA A 169 4.45 -11.18 10.97
C ALA A 169 5.25 -11.70 12.18
N ASP A 170 6.58 -11.74 12.08
CA ASP A 170 7.49 -12.16 13.13
C ASP A 170 7.84 -11.04 14.13
N ASN A 171 7.24 -9.85 13.99
CA ASN A 171 7.52 -8.64 14.79
C ASN A 171 8.98 -8.16 14.75
N LEU A 172 9.75 -8.51 13.71
CA LEU A 172 11.10 -8.01 13.48
C LEU A 172 11.10 -6.57 12.93
N ILE A 173 10.00 -6.19 12.26
CA ILE A 173 9.76 -4.84 11.74
C ILE A 173 8.44 -4.36 12.33
N ILE A 174 8.43 -3.18 12.94
CA ILE A 174 7.23 -2.57 13.54
C ILE A 174 7.09 -1.15 12.94
N PRO A 175 6.21 -0.96 11.93
CA PRO A 175 6.08 0.32 11.22
C PRO A 175 5.58 1.49 12.07
N LEU A 176 5.11 1.26 13.29
CA LEU A 176 4.63 2.30 14.20
C LEU A 176 5.58 2.58 15.36
N SER A 177 6.68 1.84 15.50
CA SER A 177 7.70 2.14 16.49
C SER A 177 8.94 2.69 15.81
N VAL A 178 9.38 3.88 16.22
CA VAL A 178 10.72 4.38 15.91
C VAL A 178 11.73 3.58 16.76
N PRO A 179 12.94 3.28 16.26
CA PRO A 179 14.09 3.02 17.15
C PRO A 179 14.38 4.23 18.04
#